data_AF-A0A6H9YYH3-F1
#
_entry.id   AF-A0A6H9YYH3-F1
#
_cell.length_a   1.000
_cell.length_b   1.000
_cell.length_c   1.000
_cell.angle_alpha   90.00
_cell.angle_beta   90.00
_cell.angle_gamma   90.00
#
_symmetry.space_group_name_H-M   'P 1'
#
loop_
_entity.id
_entity.type
_entity.pdbx_description
1 polymer ?
#
loop_
_entity_poly.entity_id
_entity_poly.type
_entity_poly.pdbx_seq_one_letter_code
_entity_poly.pdbx_strand_id
1 'polypeptide(L)'
;MIDWARLQGVYGPAHDVPTLLQAAGNGAKEAWDELWIQLWHQGNTCDAGIAALPALASLAQHTNRAVRFPAIELAGEIVGAGLREGRPLEKMKELHQPVAMLSALADGWLSERPAGYRVCFRAKLALDGFPVLSDVLDDFLDFCCDVSCPQCSDKVSIVIGDFGCYSSIRDWNLGDVHPIPLRPAAPDDLQDAAQGLHHAAIRDEQPRLAWGLRHVFGDAECGTCDTAFSVLSALEAKRSPSTEFQENAGAATAPAGHDEGKNRHWPAPPF
;
A
#
# COMPACT_ATOMS: atom_id res chain seq x y z
N MET A 1 -9.43 -2.33 -29.27
CA MET A 1 -8.99 -3.68 -28.90
C MET A 1 -7.52 -3.55 -28.51
N ILE A 2 -7.12 -4.07 -27.35
CA ILE A 2 -5.75 -3.98 -26.84
C ILE A 2 -4.87 -4.97 -27.61
N ASP A 3 -3.73 -4.53 -28.11
CA ASP A 3 -2.74 -5.40 -28.75
C ASP A 3 -1.78 -5.97 -27.69
N TRP A 4 -2.23 -7.04 -27.04
CA TRP A 4 -1.53 -7.69 -25.92
C TRP A 4 -0.14 -8.23 -26.28
N ALA A 5 0.08 -8.61 -27.55
CA ALA A 5 1.37 -9.08 -28.02
C ALA A 5 2.44 -7.98 -28.01
N ARG A 6 2.04 -6.71 -28.01
CA ARG A 6 2.93 -5.55 -27.94
C ARG A 6 3.17 -5.06 -26.51
N LEU A 7 2.40 -5.55 -25.54
CA LEU A 7 2.56 -5.20 -24.14
C LEU A 7 3.58 -6.13 -23.47
N GLN A 8 4.33 -5.57 -22.52
CA GLN A 8 5.21 -6.34 -21.64
C GLN A 8 4.46 -6.64 -20.34
N GLY A 9 4.41 -7.92 -19.98
CA GLY A 9 4.19 -8.39 -18.62
C GLY A 9 5.47 -8.28 -17.81
N VAL A 10 5.43 -8.72 -16.56
CA VAL A 10 6.60 -8.70 -15.65
C VAL A 10 7.77 -9.54 -16.21
N TYR A 11 7.47 -10.70 -16.80
CA TYR A 11 8.48 -11.69 -17.23
C TYR A 11 8.63 -11.81 -18.76
N GLY A 12 7.98 -10.95 -19.54
CA GLY A 12 8.05 -11.00 -21.00
C GLY A 12 6.73 -10.61 -21.69
N PRO A 13 6.54 -10.97 -22.97
CA PRO A 13 5.38 -10.56 -23.75
C PRO A 13 4.05 -11.05 -23.18
N ALA A 14 3.06 -10.16 -23.06
CA ALA A 14 1.78 -10.41 -22.38
C ALA A 14 0.69 -11.08 -23.26
N HIS A 15 1.09 -11.87 -24.25
CA HIS A 15 0.18 -12.46 -25.24
C HIS A 15 -0.85 -13.43 -24.64
N ASP A 16 -0.52 -14.08 -23.53
CA ASP A 16 -1.40 -15.05 -22.85
C ASP A 16 -2.42 -14.42 -21.90
N VAL A 17 -2.24 -13.14 -21.54
CA VAL A 17 -3.10 -12.44 -20.57
C VAL A 17 -4.60 -12.50 -20.92
N PRO A 18 -5.03 -12.32 -22.19
CA PRO A 18 -6.45 -12.45 -22.54
C PRO A 18 -7.03 -13.83 -22.22
N THR A 19 -6.28 -14.90 -22.49
CA THR A 19 -6.71 -16.28 -22.23
C THR A 19 -6.77 -16.53 -20.72
N LEU A 20 -5.79 -16.02 -19.97
CA LEU A 20 -5.79 -16.10 -18.51
C LEU A 20 -6.97 -15.35 -17.90
N LEU A 21 -7.29 -14.13 -18.35
CA LEU A 21 -8.45 -13.36 -17.90
C LEU A 21 -9.77 -14.10 -18.16
N GLN A 22 -9.90 -14.77 -19.31
CA GLN A 22 -11.07 -15.59 -19.62
C GLN A 22 -11.18 -16.81 -18.68
N ALA A 23 -10.08 -17.53 -18.47
CA ALA A 23 -10.04 -18.69 -17.58
C ALA A 23 -10.33 -18.29 -16.12
N ALA A 24 -9.78 -17.18 -15.66
CA ALA A 24 -10.04 -16.57 -14.36
C ALA A 24 -11.53 -16.21 -14.19
N GLY A 25 -12.17 -15.68 -15.23
CA GLY A 25 -13.61 -15.42 -15.26
C GLY A 25 -14.49 -16.67 -15.14
N ASN A 26 -13.96 -17.84 -15.56
CA ASN A 26 -14.61 -19.13 -15.37
C ASN A 26 -14.31 -19.76 -13.99
N GLY A 27 -13.56 -19.06 -13.13
CA GLY A 27 -13.21 -19.52 -11.79
C GLY A 27 -11.98 -20.44 -11.71
N ALA A 28 -11.15 -20.51 -12.76
CA ALA A 28 -9.90 -21.26 -12.71
C ALA A 28 -8.91 -20.58 -11.75
N LYS A 29 -8.50 -21.29 -10.70
CA LYS A 29 -7.61 -20.74 -9.67
C LYS A 29 -6.20 -20.50 -10.21
N GLU A 30 -5.70 -21.45 -11.00
CA GLU A 30 -4.37 -21.41 -11.59
C GLU A 30 -4.23 -20.20 -12.52
N ALA A 31 -5.31 -19.80 -13.19
CA ALA A 31 -5.32 -18.60 -14.02
C ALA A 31 -5.14 -17.33 -13.19
N TRP A 32 -5.71 -17.26 -11.98
CA TRP A 32 -5.45 -16.14 -11.07
C TRP A 32 -4.00 -16.13 -10.61
N ASP A 33 -3.47 -17.29 -10.19
CA ASP A 33 -2.08 -17.39 -9.72
C ASP A 33 -1.09 -16.91 -10.82
N GLU A 34 -1.34 -17.25 -12.09
CA GLU A 34 -0.57 -16.76 -13.24
C GLU A 34 -0.79 -15.27 -13.55
N LEU A 35 -2.03 -14.77 -13.47
CA LEU A 35 -2.31 -13.34 -13.66
C LEU A 35 -1.59 -12.47 -12.64
N TRP A 36 -1.54 -12.92 -11.38
CA TRP A 36 -0.73 -12.28 -10.35
C TRP A 36 0.70 -12.15 -10.84
N ILE A 37 1.36 -13.27 -11.16
CA ILE A 37 2.77 -13.29 -11.62
C ILE A 37 3.02 -12.39 -12.84
N GLN A 38 2.12 -12.38 -13.82
CA GLN A 38 2.34 -11.67 -15.09
C GLN A 38 2.05 -10.16 -15.03
N LEU A 39 1.06 -9.74 -14.22
CA LEU A 39 0.56 -8.36 -14.19
C LEU A 39 1.13 -7.54 -13.02
N TRP A 40 1.61 -8.23 -11.98
CA TRP A 40 2.14 -7.61 -10.78
C TRP A 40 3.22 -8.49 -10.13
N HIS A 41 4.33 -7.92 -9.70
CA HIS A 41 5.32 -8.71 -8.98
C HIS A 41 6.09 -7.87 -7.98
N GLN A 42 6.10 -8.32 -6.73
CA GLN A 42 6.86 -7.73 -5.63
C GLN A 42 6.69 -6.21 -5.54
N GLY A 43 5.43 -5.75 -5.61
CA GLY A 43 5.08 -4.34 -5.46
C GLY A 43 5.19 -3.47 -6.72
N ASN A 44 5.61 -4.05 -7.86
CA ASN A 44 5.70 -3.38 -9.16
C ASN A 44 4.63 -3.88 -10.13
N THR A 45 4.23 -3.03 -11.08
CA THR A 45 3.34 -3.41 -12.18
C THR A 45 3.98 -3.14 -13.55
N CYS A 46 3.29 -3.52 -14.60
CA CYS A 46 3.73 -3.45 -15.98
C CYS A 46 2.63 -2.84 -16.86
N ASP A 47 2.96 -2.57 -18.12
CA ASP A 47 2.01 -2.00 -19.08
C ASP A 47 0.81 -2.94 -19.31
N ALA A 48 1.05 -4.26 -19.29
CA ALA A 48 -0.01 -5.25 -19.35
C ALA A 48 -0.93 -5.22 -18.12
N GLY A 49 -0.38 -4.97 -16.92
CA GLY A 49 -1.17 -4.84 -15.69
C GLY A 49 -2.13 -3.67 -15.78
N ILE A 50 -1.63 -2.49 -16.16
CA ILE A 50 -2.45 -1.29 -16.33
C ILE A 50 -3.52 -1.52 -17.41
N ALA A 51 -3.14 -2.14 -18.53
CA ALA A 51 -4.07 -2.48 -19.61
C ALA A 51 -5.14 -3.51 -19.21
N ALA A 52 -4.91 -4.30 -18.16
CA ALA A 52 -5.87 -5.29 -17.65
C ALA A 52 -6.96 -4.69 -16.77
N LEU A 53 -6.79 -3.47 -16.23
CA LEU A 53 -7.76 -2.83 -15.32
C LEU A 53 -9.20 -2.81 -15.84
N PRO A 54 -9.50 -2.51 -17.12
CA PRO A 54 -10.88 -2.60 -17.64
C PRO A 54 -11.46 -4.02 -17.59
N ALA A 55 -10.66 -5.04 -17.87
CA ALA A 55 -11.10 -6.43 -17.82
C ALA A 55 -11.31 -6.89 -16.37
N LEU A 56 -10.41 -6.52 -15.46
CA LEU A 56 -10.57 -6.77 -14.02
C LEU A 56 -11.83 -6.09 -13.48
N ALA A 57 -12.14 -4.88 -13.94
CA ALA A 57 -13.36 -4.19 -13.56
C ALA A 57 -14.64 -4.93 -14.05
N SER A 58 -14.58 -5.59 -15.21
CA SER A 58 -15.66 -6.47 -15.67
C SER A 58 -15.77 -7.75 -14.83
N LEU A 59 -14.63 -8.37 -14.48
CA LEU A 59 -14.61 -9.56 -13.61
C LEU A 59 -15.08 -9.27 -12.18
N ALA A 60 -14.81 -8.07 -11.66
CA ALA A 60 -15.26 -7.62 -10.34
C ALA A 60 -16.80 -7.49 -10.23
N GLN A 61 -17.53 -7.44 -11.35
CA GLN A 61 -19.00 -7.45 -11.36
C GLN A 61 -19.61 -8.85 -11.32
N HIS A 62 -18.78 -9.89 -11.36
CA HIS A 62 -19.25 -11.27 -11.40
C HIS A 62 -19.96 -11.66 -10.10
N THR A 63 -21.03 -12.46 -10.20
CA THR A 63 -21.80 -12.92 -9.01
C THR A 63 -21.03 -13.94 -8.18
N ASN A 64 -20.16 -14.73 -8.81
CA ASN A 64 -19.25 -15.64 -8.12
C ASN A 64 -18.17 -14.85 -7.34
N ARG A 65 -18.21 -14.98 -6.02
CA ARG A 65 -17.24 -14.39 -5.09
C ARG A 65 -15.79 -14.80 -5.37
N ALA A 66 -15.57 -16.02 -5.86
CA ALA A 66 -14.24 -16.52 -6.22
C ALA A 66 -13.64 -15.87 -7.48
N VAL A 67 -14.44 -15.11 -8.23
CA VAL A 67 -13.98 -14.30 -9.38
C VAL A 67 -13.93 -12.82 -8.98
N ARG A 68 -14.99 -12.34 -8.30
CA ARG A 68 -15.14 -10.94 -7.92
C ARG A 68 -14.01 -10.44 -7.02
N PHE A 69 -13.68 -11.17 -5.96
CA PHE A 69 -12.71 -10.69 -4.97
C PHE A 69 -11.27 -10.65 -5.51
N PRO A 70 -10.73 -11.72 -6.16
CA PRO A 70 -9.39 -11.66 -6.75
C PRO A 70 -9.23 -10.56 -7.80
N ALA A 71 -10.31 -10.24 -8.54
CA ALA A 71 -10.30 -9.13 -9.50
C ALA A 71 -10.11 -7.76 -8.83
N ILE A 72 -10.82 -7.53 -7.72
CA ILE A 72 -10.69 -6.30 -6.92
C ILE A 72 -9.30 -6.21 -6.29
N GLU A 73 -8.84 -7.32 -5.71
CA GLU A 73 -7.55 -7.42 -5.03
C GLU A 73 -6.39 -7.11 -5.99
N LEU A 74 -6.30 -7.83 -7.11
CA LEU A 74 -5.25 -7.64 -8.11
C LEU A 74 -5.30 -6.23 -8.72
N ALA A 75 -6.49 -5.68 -8.96
CA ALA A 75 -6.62 -4.33 -9.49
C ALA A 75 -6.11 -3.27 -8.51
N GLY A 76 -6.37 -3.44 -7.20
CA GLY A 76 -5.83 -2.58 -6.16
C GLY A 76 -4.30 -2.59 -6.15
N GLU A 77 -3.69 -3.76 -6.28
CA GLU A 77 -2.22 -3.91 -6.34
C GLU A 77 -1.61 -3.27 -7.59
N ILE A 78 -2.24 -3.42 -8.75
CA ILE A 78 -1.81 -2.79 -10.01
C ILE A 78 -1.89 -1.27 -9.92
N VAL A 79 -3.03 -0.72 -9.46
CA VAL A 79 -3.19 0.74 -9.33
C VAL A 79 -2.23 1.28 -8.28
N GLY A 80 -2.10 0.60 -7.14
CA GLY A 80 -1.17 0.97 -6.08
C GLY A 80 0.26 1.05 -6.58
N ALA A 81 0.74 0.00 -7.26
CA ALA A 81 2.06 -0.03 -7.87
C ALA A 81 2.25 1.07 -8.92
N GLY A 82 1.30 1.23 -9.83
CA GLY A 82 1.38 2.25 -10.88
C GLY A 82 1.48 3.67 -10.33
N LEU A 83 0.71 4.01 -9.29
CA LEU A 83 0.78 5.32 -8.64
C LEU A 83 2.12 5.53 -7.93
N ARG A 84 2.67 4.52 -7.24
CA ARG A 84 4.00 4.60 -6.59
C ARG A 84 5.13 4.79 -7.61
N GLU A 85 5.03 4.13 -8.76
CA GLU A 85 5.97 4.29 -9.87
C GLU A 85 5.86 5.67 -10.56
N GLY A 86 4.95 6.54 -10.12
CA GLY A 86 4.72 7.86 -10.71
C GLY A 86 4.09 7.79 -12.10
N ARG A 87 3.43 6.67 -12.43
CA ARG A 87 2.74 6.54 -13.72
C ARG A 87 1.52 7.45 -13.72
N PRO A 88 1.29 8.20 -14.81
CA PRO A 88 0.21 9.19 -14.86
C PRO A 88 -1.14 8.53 -15.17
N LEU A 89 -1.59 7.61 -14.31
CA LEU A 89 -2.86 6.87 -14.48
C LEU A 89 -4.05 7.83 -14.56
N GLU A 90 -3.98 8.94 -13.82
CA GLU A 90 -4.97 10.02 -13.83
C GLU A 90 -5.09 10.73 -15.18
N LYS A 91 -4.07 10.64 -16.04
CA LYS A 91 -4.11 11.21 -17.41
C LYS A 91 -4.69 10.23 -18.43
N MET A 92 -4.79 8.95 -18.10
CA MET A 92 -5.37 7.90 -18.93
C MET A 92 -6.89 7.90 -18.75
N LYS A 93 -7.59 8.69 -19.57
CA LYS A 93 -9.06 8.87 -19.48
C LYS A 93 -9.82 7.54 -19.58
N GLU A 94 -9.29 6.58 -20.33
CA GLU A 94 -9.82 5.23 -20.48
C GLU A 94 -9.83 4.43 -19.17
N LEU A 95 -9.00 4.81 -18.18
CA LEU A 95 -8.93 4.14 -16.88
C LEU A 95 -9.83 4.77 -15.81
N HIS A 96 -10.31 6.00 -16.02
CA HIS A 96 -11.15 6.69 -15.03
C HIS A 96 -12.38 5.88 -14.64
N GLN A 97 -13.14 5.40 -15.63
CA GLN A 97 -14.36 4.63 -15.39
C GLN A 97 -14.06 3.24 -14.79
N PRO A 98 -13.12 2.43 -15.32
CA PRO A 98 -12.72 1.17 -14.70
C PRO A 98 -12.28 1.29 -13.24
N VAL A 99 -11.41 2.25 -12.91
CA VAL A 99 -10.89 2.43 -11.55
C VAL A 99 -11.99 2.89 -10.59
N ALA A 100 -12.83 3.84 -11.01
CA ALA A 100 -13.97 4.27 -10.21
C ALA A 100 -14.95 3.11 -9.94
N MET A 101 -15.22 2.28 -10.95
CA MET A 101 -16.07 1.10 -10.82
C MET A 101 -15.46 0.06 -9.88
N LEU A 102 -14.16 -0.20 -9.98
CA LEU A 102 -13.44 -1.08 -9.07
C LEU A 102 -13.51 -0.57 -7.61
N SER A 103 -13.31 0.73 -7.38
CA SER A 103 -13.44 1.32 -6.03
C SER A 103 -14.85 1.15 -5.48
N ALA A 104 -15.89 1.40 -6.29
CA ALA A 104 -17.28 1.21 -5.88
C ALA A 104 -17.61 -0.26 -5.58
N LEU A 105 -17.09 -1.19 -6.38
CA LEU A 105 -17.27 -2.63 -6.16
C LEU A 105 -16.52 -3.13 -4.92
N ALA A 106 -15.35 -2.57 -4.63
CA ALA A 106 -14.60 -2.79 -3.40
C ALA A 106 -15.39 -2.30 -2.19
N ASP A 107 -15.95 -1.09 -2.23
CA ASP A 107 -16.79 -0.56 -1.15
C ASP A 107 -18.05 -1.43 -0.92
N GLY A 108 -18.72 -1.84 -2.00
CA GLY A 108 -19.84 -2.77 -1.92
C GLY A 108 -19.45 -4.11 -1.29
N TRP A 109 -18.25 -4.63 -1.60
CA TRP A 109 -17.74 -5.85 -0.98
C TRP A 109 -17.43 -5.68 0.51
N LEU A 110 -16.83 -4.55 0.91
CA LEU A 110 -16.57 -4.22 2.31
C LEU A 110 -17.85 -4.19 3.14
N SER A 111 -18.94 -3.68 2.57
CA SER A 111 -20.26 -3.67 3.24
C SER A 111 -20.81 -5.06 3.57
N GLU A 112 -20.36 -6.10 2.87
CA GLU A 112 -20.70 -7.51 3.15
C GLU A 112 -19.88 -8.10 4.30
N ARG A 113 -18.93 -7.34 4.87
CA ARG A 113 -18.03 -7.71 5.98
C ARG A 113 -17.31 -9.05 5.75
N PRO A 114 -16.56 -9.17 4.65
CA PRO A 114 -15.85 -10.41 4.30
C PRO A 114 -14.78 -10.75 5.34
N ALA A 115 -14.44 -12.04 5.47
CA ALA A 115 -13.35 -12.48 6.33
C ALA A 115 -12.00 -11.82 5.98
N GLY A 116 -11.79 -11.49 4.70
CA GLY A 116 -10.64 -10.73 4.19
C GLY A 116 -10.86 -9.22 4.12
N TYR A 117 -11.58 -8.61 5.09
CA TYR A 117 -11.94 -7.19 5.08
C TYR A 117 -10.74 -6.29 4.79
N ARG A 118 -9.62 -6.51 5.50
CA ARG A 118 -8.42 -5.67 5.38
C ARG A 118 -7.80 -5.69 4.00
N VAL A 119 -7.76 -6.87 3.37
CA VAL A 119 -7.21 -7.03 2.02
C VAL A 119 -8.03 -6.22 1.03
N CYS A 120 -9.37 -6.31 1.12
CA CYS A 120 -10.23 -5.48 0.28
C CYS A 120 -10.12 -3.99 0.63
N PHE A 121 -9.91 -3.64 1.90
CA PHE A 121 -9.78 -2.25 2.33
C PHE A 121 -8.49 -1.62 1.78
N ARG A 122 -7.39 -2.36 1.77
CA ARG A 122 -6.12 -1.97 1.13
C ARG A 122 -6.29 -1.81 -0.38
N ALA A 123 -7.01 -2.70 -1.05
CA ALA A 123 -7.33 -2.54 -2.46
C ALA A 123 -8.14 -1.25 -2.70
N LYS A 124 -9.14 -0.98 -1.86
CA LYS A 124 -9.93 0.27 -1.93
C LYS A 124 -9.06 1.52 -1.73
N LEU A 125 -8.16 1.52 -0.74
CA LEU A 125 -7.20 2.62 -0.51
C LEU A 125 -6.39 2.94 -1.77
N ALA A 126 -5.85 1.92 -2.44
CA ALA A 126 -5.08 2.11 -3.67
C ALA A 126 -5.96 2.66 -4.82
N LEU A 127 -7.15 2.10 -5.01
CA LEU A 127 -8.12 2.53 -6.03
C LEU A 127 -8.63 3.96 -5.80
N ASP A 128 -8.68 4.39 -4.54
CA ASP A 128 -9.05 5.74 -4.12
C ASP A 128 -7.87 6.74 -4.14
N GLY A 129 -6.68 6.31 -4.56
CA GLY A 129 -5.53 7.17 -4.75
C GLY A 129 -4.59 7.29 -3.55
N PHE A 130 -4.67 6.38 -2.57
CA PHE A 130 -3.77 6.34 -1.41
C PHE A 130 -2.85 5.11 -1.44
N PRO A 131 -1.94 5.00 -2.42
CA PRO A 131 -1.12 3.80 -2.61
C PRO A 131 -0.11 3.58 -1.49
N VAL A 132 0.36 4.64 -0.83
CA VAL A 132 1.26 4.52 0.32
C VAL A 132 0.52 3.92 1.52
N LEU A 133 -0.68 4.43 1.81
CA LEU A 133 -1.52 3.87 2.88
C LEU A 133 -1.92 2.43 2.59
N SER A 134 -2.23 2.09 1.34
CA SER A 134 -2.54 0.72 0.94
C SER A 134 -1.45 -0.28 1.37
N ASP A 135 -0.17 0.12 1.37
CA ASP A 135 0.92 -0.79 1.73
C ASP A 135 1.18 -0.88 3.23
N VAL A 136 1.13 0.27 3.92
CA VAL A 136 1.56 0.39 5.33
C VAL A 136 0.42 0.20 6.32
N LEU A 137 -0.82 0.38 5.88
CA LEU A 137 -1.98 0.30 6.75
C LEU A 137 -2.32 -1.17 7.05
N ASP A 138 -2.51 -1.45 8.33
CA ASP A 138 -3.02 -2.73 8.82
C ASP A 138 -4.27 -2.51 9.70
N ASP A 139 -4.23 -2.75 11.01
CA ASP A 139 -5.36 -2.46 11.91
C ASP A 139 -5.16 -1.33 12.89
N PHE A 140 -4.00 -0.68 12.92
CA PHE A 140 -3.66 0.26 13.99
C PHE A 140 -3.66 -0.40 15.39
N LEU A 141 -3.23 -1.66 15.52
CA LEU A 141 -2.79 -2.21 16.80
C LEU A 141 -1.47 -1.57 17.23
N ASP A 142 -0.50 -1.53 16.32
CA ASP A 142 0.87 -1.06 16.55
C ASP A 142 1.45 -0.32 15.34
N PHE A 143 0.62 0.42 14.60
CA PHE A 143 1.07 1.15 13.43
C PHE A 143 2.20 2.12 13.82
N CYS A 144 3.36 1.92 13.21
CA CYS A 144 4.53 2.75 13.42
C CYS A 144 5.27 2.94 12.10
N CYS A 145 5.61 4.19 11.80
CA CYS A 145 6.42 4.50 10.64
C CYS A 145 7.31 5.70 10.91
N ASP A 146 8.46 5.73 10.26
CA ASP A 146 9.31 6.92 10.26
C ASP A 146 8.96 7.79 9.05
N VAL A 147 8.92 9.11 9.23
CA VAL A 147 8.80 10.10 8.15
C VAL A 147 9.86 11.20 8.32
N SER A 148 10.12 11.98 7.28
CA SER A 148 11.00 13.14 7.38
C SER A 148 10.17 14.40 7.65
N CYS A 149 10.59 15.21 8.62
CA CYS A 149 10.01 16.53 8.81
C CYS A 149 10.20 17.36 7.54
N PRO A 150 9.15 18.00 6.98
CA PRO A 150 9.27 18.77 5.74
C PRO A 150 10.11 20.05 5.89
N GLN A 151 10.38 20.50 7.12
CA GLN A 151 11.14 21.72 7.39
C GLN A 151 12.61 21.45 7.71
N CYS A 152 12.90 20.63 8.73
CA CYS A 152 14.27 20.37 9.16
C CYS A 152 14.85 19.04 8.65
N SER A 153 14.06 18.22 7.94
CA SER A 153 14.43 16.88 7.44
C SER A 153 14.71 15.83 8.52
N ASP A 154 14.58 16.17 9.82
CA ASP A 154 14.75 15.19 10.88
C ASP A 154 13.78 14.03 10.75
N LYS A 155 14.25 12.86 11.16
CA LYS A 155 13.49 11.62 11.17
C LYS A 155 12.52 11.62 12.37
N VAL A 156 11.23 11.64 12.09
CA VAL A 156 10.15 11.65 13.06
C VAL A 156 9.44 10.29 13.02
N SER A 157 9.37 9.60 14.17
CA SER A 157 8.51 8.43 14.33
C SER A 157 7.06 8.88 14.44
N ILE A 158 6.15 8.21 13.73
CA ILE A 158 4.70 8.35 13.87
C ILE A 158 4.16 7.04 14.43
N VAL A 159 3.51 7.10 15.59
CA VAL A 159 2.94 5.94 16.28
C VAL A 159 1.43 6.12 16.40
N ILE A 160 0.66 5.11 16.00
CA ILE A 160 -0.81 5.06 16.09
C ILE A 160 -1.22 3.65 16.53
N GLY A 161 -1.72 3.50 17.76
CA GLY A 161 -2.27 2.23 18.22
C GLY A 161 -2.38 2.14 19.74
N ASP A 162 -2.23 0.93 20.27
CA ASP A 162 -2.38 0.65 21.70
C ASP A 162 -1.29 1.30 22.57
N PHE A 163 -0.15 1.63 21.96
CA PHE A 163 0.96 2.34 22.61
C PHE A 163 0.80 3.87 22.60
N GLY A 164 -0.26 4.39 21.99
CA GLY A 164 -0.57 5.82 21.92
C GLY A 164 -0.67 6.36 20.50
N CYS A 165 -0.87 7.67 20.41
CA CYS A 165 -0.93 8.41 19.15
C CYS A 165 -0.04 9.65 19.26
N TYR A 166 1.18 9.54 18.78
CA TYR A 166 2.16 10.62 18.91
C TYR A 166 3.17 10.63 17.75
N SER A 167 3.81 11.78 17.58
CA SER A 167 5.09 11.91 16.90
C SER A 167 6.22 12.00 17.92
N SER A 168 7.41 11.49 17.58
CA SER A 168 8.60 11.56 18.43
C SER A 168 9.87 11.61 17.61
N ILE A 169 10.95 12.11 18.21
CA ILE A 169 12.31 11.86 17.71
C ILE A 169 12.81 10.59 18.37
N ARG A 170 13.36 9.67 17.58
CA ARG A 170 13.86 8.40 18.10
C ARG A 170 15.33 8.54 18.51
N ASP A 171 15.59 8.39 19.80
CA ASP A 171 16.93 8.21 20.34
C ASP A 171 17.29 6.72 20.36
N TRP A 172 18.54 6.40 20.04
CA TRP A 172 18.99 5.01 19.96
C TRP A 172 18.98 4.29 21.31
N ASN A 173 19.26 5.02 22.41
CA ASN A 173 19.36 4.45 23.75
C ASN A 173 18.07 4.61 24.55
N LEU A 174 17.37 5.73 24.34
CA LEU A 174 16.18 6.11 25.13
C LEU A 174 14.87 5.75 24.44
N GLY A 175 14.90 5.34 23.17
CA GLY A 175 13.70 5.09 22.38
C GLY A 175 13.02 6.39 21.95
N ASP A 176 11.69 6.41 21.95
CA ASP A 176 10.93 7.60 21.58
C ASP A 176 11.03 8.67 22.67
N VAL A 177 11.79 9.74 22.38
CA VAL A 177 11.96 10.86 23.30
C VAL A 177 10.98 11.98 22.96
N HIS A 178 10.42 12.59 24.01
CA HIS A 178 9.48 13.70 23.91
C HIS A 178 8.28 13.44 22.97
N PRO A 179 7.41 12.46 23.28
CA PRO A 179 6.25 12.17 22.46
C PRO A 179 5.29 13.37 22.45
N ILE A 180 4.97 13.86 21.26
CA ILE A 180 4.02 14.95 21.02
C ILE A 180 2.72 14.33 20.49
N PRO A 181 1.56 14.52 21.15
CA PRO A 181 0.31 13.94 20.68
C PRO A 181 -0.03 14.32 19.25
N LEU A 182 -0.46 13.35 18.44
CA LEU A 182 -1.00 13.64 17.10
C LEU A 182 -2.31 14.42 17.22
N ARG A 183 -2.58 15.24 16.21
CA ARG A 183 -3.86 15.94 16.05
C ARG A 183 -4.72 15.19 15.04
N PRO A 184 -5.66 14.34 15.47
CA PRO A 184 -6.53 13.64 14.54
C PRO A 184 -7.44 14.63 13.80
N ALA A 185 -7.65 14.39 12.51
CA ALA A 185 -8.66 15.12 11.74
C ALA A 185 -10.05 14.96 12.39
N ALA A 186 -10.85 16.03 12.38
CA ALA A 186 -12.26 15.88 12.72
C ALA A 186 -12.95 15.09 11.59
N PRO A 187 -13.94 14.24 11.89
CA PRO A 187 -14.67 13.50 10.85
C PRO A 187 -15.28 14.41 9.79
N ASP A 188 -15.73 15.60 10.19
CA ASP A 188 -16.35 16.61 9.31
C ASP A 188 -15.31 17.37 8.47
N ASP A 189 -14.02 17.32 8.83
CA ASP A 189 -12.92 17.92 8.08
C ASP A 189 -12.37 16.98 7.01
N LEU A 190 -12.70 15.69 7.06
CA LEU A 190 -12.32 14.73 6.02
C LEU A 190 -13.09 15.03 4.73
N GLN A 191 -12.38 15.06 3.61
CA GLN A 191 -12.95 15.34 2.30
C GLN A 191 -12.78 14.15 1.35
N ASP A 192 -13.66 14.10 0.34
CA ASP A 192 -13.60 13.18 -0.79
C ASP A 192 -13.34 11.72 -0.37
N ALA A 193 -12.27 11.12 -0.91
CA ALA A 193 -11.94 9.72 -0.69
C ALA A 193 -11.60 9.40 0.79
N ALA A 194 -10.96 10.33 1.52
CA ALA A 194 -10.66 10.15 2.93
C ALA A 194 -11.95 10.06 3.78
N GLN A 195 -12.95 10.88 3.46
CA GLN A 195 -14.27 10.82 4.08
C GLN A 195 -14.97 9.49 3.76
N GLY A 196 -14.94 9.08 2.49
CA GLY A 196 -15.52 7.81 2.05
C GLY A 196 -14.94 6.60 2.78
N LEU A 197 -13.62 6.55 2.95
CA LEU A 197 -12.91 5.48 3.67
C LEU A 197 -13.27 5.45 5.16
N HIS A 198 -13.31 6.61 5.81
CA HIS A 198 -13.74 6.71 7.21
C HIS A 198 -15.20 6.26 7.38
N HIS A 199 -16.10 6.69 6.50
CA HIS A 199 -17.51 6.26 6.52
C HIS A 199 -17.66 4.76 6.28
N ALA A 200 -16.91 4.18 5.35
CA ALA A 200 -16.90 2.73 5.12
C ALA A 200 -16.48 1.98 6.40
N ALA A 201 -15.39 2.40 7.04
CA ALA A 201 -14.93 1.78 8.28
C ALA A 201 -15.97 1.87 9.42
N ILE A 202 -16.69 2.99 9.55
CA ILE A 202 -17.77 3.12 10.54
C ILE A 202 -18.97 2.22 10.19
N ARG A 203 -19.45 2.27 8.94
CA ARG A 203 -20.58 1.46 8.43
C ARG A 203 -20.33 -0.03 8.64
N ASP A 204 -19.09 -0.46 8.44
CA ASP A 204 -18.69 -1.86 8.45
C ASP A 204 -18.24 -2.35 9.84
N GLU A 205 -18.49 -1.55 10.88
CA GLU A 205 -18.18 -1.84 12.28
C GLU A 205 -16.68 -2.15 12.50
N GLN A 206 -15.82 -1.34 11.87
CA GLN A 206 -14.37 -1.36 12.07
C GLN A 206 -13.92 -0.14 12.89
N PRO A 207 -14.23 -0.08 14.20
CA PRO A 207 -14.01 1.12 15.02
C PRO A 207 -12.54 1.51 15.12
N ARG A 208 -11.64 0.53 15.21
CA ARG A 208 -10.19 0.78 15.27
C ARG A 208 -9.66 1.38 13.97
N LEU A 209 -10.12 0.86 12.84
CA LEU A 209 -9.78 1.39 11.52
C LEU A 209 -10.29 2.83 11.35
N ALA A 210 -11.56 3.08 11.67
CA ALA A 210 -12.13 4.42 11.61
C ALA A 210 -11.37 5.42 12.51
N TRP A 211 -11.02 5.01 13.73
CA TRP A 211 -10.23 5.80 14.64
C TRP A 211 -8.82 6.10 14.10
N GLY A 212 -8.10 5.09 13.60
CA GLY A 212 -6.74 5.24 13.11
C GLY A 212 -6.65 6.09 11.84
N LEU A 213 -7.64 5.98 10.94
CA LEU A 213 -7.71 6.82 9.74
C LEU A 213 -7.73 8.31 10.08
N ARG A 214 -8.41 8.71 11.16
CA ARG A 214 -8.43 10.12 11.59
C ARG A 214 -7.04 10.64 11.98
N HIS A 215 -6.18 9.78 12.53
CA HIS A 215 -4.80 10.15 12.86
C HIS A 215 -3.91 10.20 11.61
N VAL A 216 -4.07 9.25 10.69
CA VAL A 216 -3.32 9.23 9.42
C VAL A 216 -3.67 10.41 8.52
N PHE A 217 -4.94 10.81 8.47
CA PHE A 217 -5.38 12.01 7.76
C PHE A 217 -5.25 13.30 8.59
N GLY A 218 -4.70 13.21 9.79
CA GLY A 218 -4.44 14.34 10.68
C GLY A 218 -3.02 14.88 10.56
N ASP A 219 -2.62 15.60 11.61
CA ASP A 219 -1.31 16.25 11.69
C ASP A 219 -0.42 15.66 12.79
N ALA A 220 0.88 15.72 12.53
CA ALA A 220 1.96 15.49 13.47
C ALA A 220 2.74 16.79 13.71
N GLU A 221 3.59 16.78 14.74
CA GLU A 221 4.51 17.88 15.05
C GLU A 221 5.94 17.36 15.21
N CYS A 222 6.91 18.08 14.65
CA CYS A 222 8.32 17.72 14.77
C CYS A 222 8.87 18.14 16.14
N GLY A 223 9.39 17.19 16.92
CA GLY A 223 10.00 17.47 18.22
C GLY A 223 11.33 18.24 18.21
N THR A 224 11.87 18.58 17.03
CA THR A 224 13.09 19.38 16.90
C THR A 224 12.80 20.84 16.54
N CYS A 225 11.87 21.08 15.60
CA CYS A 225 11.63 22.42 15.04
C CYS A 225 10.17 22.89 15.20
N ASP A 226 9.35 22.16 15.95
CA ASP A 226 7.96 22.43 16.28
C ASP A 226 7.03 22.62 15.04
N THR A 227 7.52 22.26 13.85
CA THR A 227 6.74 22.39 12.63
C THR A 227 5.67 21.31 12.60
N ALA A 228 4.42 21.74 12.47
CA ALA A 228 3.28 20.89 12.19
C ALA A 228 3.26 20.45 10.72
N PHE A 229 2.87 19.20 10.46
CA PHE A 229 2.73 18.68 9.10
C PHE A 229 1.70 17.55 9.00
N SER A 230 1.14 17.37 7.80
CA SER A 230 0.22 16.25 7.51
C SER A 230 0.98 14.93 7.55
N VAL A 231 0.46 13.96 8.29
CA VAL A 231 1.04 12.60 8.36
C VAL A 231 1.03 11.94 6.99
N LEU A 232 -0.08 12.04 6.25
CA LEU A 232 -0.21 11.49 4.90
C LEU A 232 0.82 12.10 3.93
N SER A 233 0.93 13.43 3.88
CA SER A 233 1.88 14.07 2.97
C SER A 233 3.33 13.68 3.27
N ALA A 234 3.69 13.52 4.54
CA ALA A 234 5.04 13.07 4.93
C ALA A 234 5.30 11.60 4.58
N LEU A 235 4.28 10.74 4.69
CA LEU A 235 4.31 9.34 4.22
C LEU A 235 4.53 9.24 2.71
N GLU A 236 3.84 10.09 1.94
CA GLU A 236 3.97 10.16 0.48
C GLU A 236 5.34 10.69 0.05
N ALA A 237 5.85 11.71 0.73
CA ALA A 237 7.17 12.29 0.46
C ALA A 237 8.30 11.26 0.68
N LYS A 238 8.22 10.45 1.74
CA LYS A 238 9.22 9.40 2.03
C LYS A 238 9.36 8.36 0.93
N ARG A 239 8.27 8.03 0.25
CA ARG A 239 8.23 6.96 -0.76
C ARG A 239 8.39 7.45 -2.19
N SER A 240 8.46 8.77 -2.40
CA SER A 240 8.93 9.30 -3.68
C SER A 240 10.38 8.81 -3.90
N PRO A 241 10.76 8.36 -5.10
CA PRO A 241 12.08 7.81 -5.35
C PRO A 241 13.18 8.88 -5.24
N SER A 242 13.58 9.21 -4.02
CA SER A 242 14.85 9.83 -3.72
C SER A 242 15.91 8.73 -3.63
N THR A 243 16.56 8.44 -4.76
CA THR A 243 17.99 8.07 -4.81
C THR A 243 18.53 6.96 -3.88
N GLU A 244 17.75 5.95 -3.49
CA GLU A 244 18.29 4.79 -2.72
C GLU A 244 18.84 3.64 -3.59
N PHE A 245 18.88 3.80 -4.92
CA PHE A 245 19.35 2.75 -5.84
C PHE A 245 20.85 2.76 -6.17
N GLN A 246 21.71 3.49 -5.44
CA GLN A 246 23.16 3.53 -5.74
C GLN A 246 24.12 3.01 -4.65
N GLU A 247 23.69 2.73 -3.42
CA GLU A 247 24.63 2.29 -2.38
C GLU A 247 24.90 0.78 -2.33
N ASN A 248 24.15 -0.06 -3.06
CA ASN A 248 24.34 -1.52 -3.03
C ASN A 248 25.08 -2.13 -4.24
N ALA A 249 25.65 -1.32 -5.15
CA ALA A 249 26.41 -1.83 -6.29
C ALA A 249 27.95 -1.75 -6.12
N GLY A 250 28.45 -1.29 -4.96
CA GLY A 250 29.87 -1.00 -4.74
C GLY A 250 30.70 -2.08 -4.05
N ALA A 251 30.13 -3.21 -3.64
CA ALA A 251 30.83 -4.23 -2.84
C ALA A 251 30.81 -5.61 -3.50
N ALA A 252 31.35 -5.71 -4.72
CA ALA A 252 31.72 -7.00 -5.29
C ALA A 252 33.02 -6.86 -6.10
N THR A 253 34.17 -6.96 -5.43
CA THR A 253 35.42 -7.42 -6.07
C THR A 253 36.43 -7.98 -5.03
N ALA A 254 36.52 -9.31 -5.03
CA ALA A 254 37.70 -10.16 -4.77
C ALA A 254 38.18 -10.41 -3.31
N PRO A 255 39.02 -11.44 -3.07
CA PRO A 255 38.68 -12.87 -3.17
C PRO A 255 39.04 -13.67 -1.89
N ALA A 256 38.76 -14.98 -1.94
CA ALA A 256 38.91 -15.98 -0.89
C ALA A 256 40.23 -16.00 -0.10
N GLY A 257 40.11 -16.21 1.21
CA GLY A 257 41.17 -16.64 2.12
C GLY A 257 40.57 -17.46 3.27
N HIS A 258 40.99 -18.71 3.38
CA HIS A 258 40.73 -19.59 4.52
C HIS A 258 41.23 -18.97 5.83
N ASP A 259 40.42 -19.02 6.90
CA ASP A 259 40.96 -19.41 8.22
C ASP A 259 39.87 -19.92 9.18
N GLU A 260 40.31 -20.80 10.07
CA GLU A 260 39.55 -21.72 10.90
C GLU A 260 38.91 -21.07 12.15
N GLY A 261 37.80 -21.68 12.59
CA GLY A 261 37.51 -21.93 13.99
C GLY A 261 37.44 -20.75 14.97
N LYS A 262 36.22 -20.40 15.41
CA LYS A 262 35.90 -20.25 16.84
C LYS A 262 34.39 -20.07 17.06
N ASN A 263 33.79 -21.09 17.67
CA ASN A 263 32.50 -21.03 18.36
C ASN A 263 32.40 -19.78 19.25
N ARG A 264 31.32 -19.00 19.11
CA ARG A 264 30.88 -18.08 20.15
C ARG A 264 29.42 -18.35 20.49
N HIS A 265 29.25 -18.82 21.71
CA HIS A 265 28.01 -18.87 22.47
C HIS A 265 27.33 -17.50 22.50
N TRP A 266 26.02 -17.49 22.28
CA TRP A 266 25.13 -16.39 22.63
C TRP A 266 24.74 -16.51 24.10
N PRO A 267 24.84 -15.46 24.92
CA PRO A 267 24.29 -15.47 26.27
C PRO A 267 22.76 -15.31 26.22
N ALA A 268 22.04 -16.13 26.99
CA ALA A 268 20.61 -15.99 27.21
C ALA A 268 20.30 -14.74 28.07
N PRO A 269 19.13 -14.10 27.88
CA PRO A 269 18.74 -12.90 28.64
C PRO A 269 18.36 -13.23 30.09
N PRO A 270 18.57 -12.30 31.04
CA PRO A 270 18.03 -12.43 32.38
C PRO A 270 16.53 -12.11 32.40
N PHE A 271 15.85 -12.77 33.33
CA PHE A 271 14.40 -12.77 33.60
C PHE A 271 13.73 -11.39 33.68
#